data_AF-A0A979E2P4-F1
#
_entry.id   AF-A0A979E2P4-F1
#
_cell.length_a   1.000
_cell.length_b   1.000
_cell.length_c   1.000
_cell.angle_alpha   90.00
_cell.angle_beta   90.00
_cell.angle_gamma   90.00
#
_symmetry.space_group_name_H-M   'P 1'
#
loop_
_entity.id
_entity.type
_entity.pdbx_description
1 polymer ?
#
loop_
_entity_poly.entity_id
_entity_poly.type
_entity_poly.pdbx_seq_one_letter_code
_entity_poly.pdbx_strand_id
1 'polypeptide(L)'
;MAASLCKMCFSSVPSAVRKTGVLLLNAHRIRWSQHAHLRGYSKGSPGLQARVRTLPLLIATGSGYFGYNRYERYKDRELEKLGLEVPPHLANELQVTIYKTIPTRLLSRAWGRLNQVDLPVWLRKPIYSLYIWTFGVNMKEAAVEDLQHYKNLGEFFRRKLKPQARPVCDSHCVISPADGKILHFGRVKNCEVEQVKGVTYSLETFLGPCTWAESLGINRNEDDDGNFQNLLVTKEGNELYHCVVYLAPGDYHCFHSPTDWTVAHRRHFPGSLMSVNPGVARWIKELFCHNERVVLSGEWRHGFFSLTAVGATNVGSIRIYFDKELRTNNPRYNKGSYNDLSYVSKNNQEGVSLRKGEHLGEFNLGSTIVLLFEAPQDFTFNLTAGQKIRFGEPLGMIETVACVDSLM
;
A
#
# COMPACT_ATOMS: atom_id res chain seq x y z
N MET A 1 -18.40 47.89 14.10
CA MET A 1 -19.67 47.99 14.85
C MET A 1 -20.01 46.57 15.29
N ALA A 2 -19.47 46.04 16.38
CA ALA A 2 -19.73 46.41 17.76
C ALA A 2 -21.22 46.37 18.14
N ALA A 3 -21.56 45.29 18.84
CA ALA A 3 -22.47 45.19 19.96
C ALA A 3 -23.99 45.09 19.75
N SER A 4 -24.54 44.13 20.49
CA SER A 4 -25.82 44.16 21.22
C SER A 4 -27.01 43.44 20.57
N LEU A 5 -27.31 42.27 21.13
CA LEU A 5 -28.63 41.78 21.54
C LEU A 5 -28.37 40.55 22.44
N CYS A 6 -28.14 40.76 23.74
CA CYS A 6 -29.14 40.67 24.83
C CYS A 6 -29.78 39.26 24.92
N LYS A 7 -29.23 38.31 25.70
CA LYS A 7 -29.42 38.03 27.14
C LYS A 7 -30.84 37.55 27.56
N MET A 8 -30.81 36.49 28.39
CA MET A 8 -31.85 35.91 29.28
C MET A 8 -32.70 34.77 28.68
N CYS A 9 -32.85 33.57 29.29
CA CYS A 9 -32.69 33.16 30.69
C CYS A 9 -32.55 31.62 30.86
N PHE A 10 -31.67 31.20 31.80
CA PHE A 10 -31.78 30.12 32.85
C PHE A 10 -32.20 28.69 32.44
N SER A 11 -31.67 27.58 32.97
CA SER A 11 -30.87 27.17 34.16
C SER A 11 -30.51 25.68 33.92
N SER A 12 -29.47 25.01 34.42
CA SER A 12 -28.96 24.89 35.79
C SER A 12 -27.69 24.01 35.77
N VAL A 13 -26.63 24.40 36.48
CA VAL A 13 -25.45 23.57 36.81
C VAL A 13 -25.11 23.83 38.29
N PRO A 14 -24.77 22.81 39.11
CA PRO A 14 -24.48 23.03 40.53
C PRO A 14 -23.09 23.62 40.80
N SER A 15 -23.03 24.40 41.87
CA SER A 15 -21.91 25.23 42.32
C SER A 15 -20.90 24.50 43.21
N ALA A 16 -19.61 24.70 42.97
CA ALA A 16 -18.59 24.68 44.02
C ALA A 16 -17.39 25.61 43.67
N VAL A 17 -17.38 26.79 44.32
CA VAL A 17 -16.19 27.53 44.83
C VAL A 17 -15.17 28.04 43.78
N ARG A 18 -15.32 29.24 43.17
CA ARG A 18 -14.97 30.60 43.67
C ARG A 18 -13.72 30.71 44.57
N LYS A 19 -12.61 31.21 44.01
CA LYS A 19 -11.65 32.18 44.61
C LYS A 19 -10.65 32.64 43.53
N THR A 20 -10.96 33.75 42.85
CA THR A 20 -10.33 35.09 42.98
C THR A 20 -8.95 35.21 42.31
N GLY A 21 -8.94 35.93 41.18
CA GLY A 21 -7.75 36.55 40.60
C GLY A 21 -7.71 38.06 40.84
N VAL A 22 -6.54 38.60 40.54
CA VAL A 22 -6.20 40.00 40.22
C VAL A 22 -6.03 40.96 41.41
N LEU A 23 -4.77 41.37 41.63
CA LEU A 23 -4.44 42.70 42.15
C LEU A 23 -3.15 43.22 41.49
N LEU A 24 -3.35 44.29 40.69
CA LEU A 24 -2.51 45.49 40.52
C LEU A 24 -1.14 45.48 39.80
N LEU A 25 -1.15 46.12 38.62
CA LEU A 25 -0.04 46.81 37.94
C LEU A 25 0.29 48.15 38.64
N ASN A 26 1.58 48.47 38.84
CA ASN A 26 2.29 49.61 38.22
C ASN A 26 3.61 49.99 38.91
N ALA A 27 4.52 50.51 38.06
CA ALA A 27 5.61 51.47 38.33
C ALA A 27 6.86 50.99 39.11
N HIS A 28 8.01 50.96 38.43
CA HIS A 28 8.97 52.07 38.47
C HIS A 28 10.13 51.89 37.47
N ARG A 29 10.38 52.96 36.72
CA ARG A 29 11.47 53.17 35.76
C ARG A 29 12.56 53.97 36.48
N ILE A 30 13.81 53.49 36.53
CA ILE A 30 14.97 54.33 36.90
C ILE A 30 16.13 54.02 35.95
N ARG A 31 16.67 55.10 35.37
CA ARG A 31 17.81 55.15 34.43
C ARG A 31 18.76 56.22 34.94
N TRP A 32 20.00 55.87 35.27
CA TRP A 32 21.20 56.73 35.42
C TRP A 32 22.39 55.76 35.49
N SER A 33 23.64 56.01 35.13
CA SER A 33 24.38 56.92 34.25
C SER A 33 25.86 56.54 34.44
N GLN A 34 26.66 56.75 33.40
CA GLN A 34 28.09 56.52 33.15
C GLN A 34 29.14 56.62 34.29
N HIS A 35 30.16 55.75 34.13
CA HIS A 35 31.62 55.87 34.36
C HIS A 35 32.24 56.30 35.71
N ALA A 36 33.10 55.44 36.27
CA ALA A 36 34.51 55.75 36.60
C ALA A 36 35.30 54.48 37.03
N HIS A 37 36.62 54.57 36.95
CA HIS A 37 37.63 53.51 36.76
C HIS A 37 38.33 52.98 38.05
N LEU A 38 38.85 51.73 37.93
CA LEU A 38 40.16 51.19 38.36
C LEU A 38 40.42 50.52 39.74
N ARG A 39 41.14 49.37 39.60
CA ARG A 39 41.95 48.52 40.52
C ARG A 39 41.18 47.39 41.23
N GLY A 40 41.60 46.12 41.22
CA GLY A 40 42.75 45.44 40.64
C GLY A 40 42.71 43.92 40.95
N TYR A 41 43.33 43.12 40.06
CA TYR A 41 43.86 41.75 40.21
C TYR A 41 43.17 40.68 41.10
N SER A 42 42.72 39.59 40.47
CA SER A 42 43.29 38.23 40.69
C SER A 42 42.74 37.22 39.66
N LYS A 43 43.59 36.24 39.30
CA LYS A 43 43.44 35.23 38.25
C LYS A 43 42.37 34.17 38.57
N GLY A 44 41.60 33.77 37.57
CA GLY A 44 40.83 32.52 37.54
C GLY A 44 40.06 32.35 36.23
N SER A 45 40.45 31.37 35.43
CA SER A 45 39.78 30.89 34.20
C SER A 45 39.57 29.38 34.35
N PRO A 46 38.75 28.65 33.54
CA PRO A 46 37.83 29.09 32.48
C PRO A 46 36.42 28.43 32.51
N GLY A 47 35.52 29.02 31.73
CA GLY A 47 34.46 28.40 30.92
C GLY A 47 33.83 27.06 31.31
N LEU A 48 32.59 27.12 31.82
CA LEU A 48 31.66 25.99 31.81
C LEU A 48 31.03 25.85 30.41
N GLN A 49 31.79 25.36 29.42
CA GLN A 49 31.16 24.81 28.21
C GLN A 49 30.58 23.45 28.59
N ALA A 50 29.28 23.44 28.92
CA ALA A 50 28.51 22.21 29.07
C ALA A 50 28.50 21.47 27.73
N ARG A 51 29.44 20.55 27.57
CA ARG A 51 29.56 19.67 26.41
C ARG A 51 28.44 18.64 26.50
N VAL A 52 27.24 19.01 26.05
CA VAL A 52 26.11 18.09 25.92
C VAL A 52 26.58 16.94 25.04
N ARG A 53 26.83 15.77 25.63
CA ARG A 53 27.12 14.56 24.87
C ARG A 53 25.85 14.23 24.10
N THR A 54 25.91 14.29 22.78
CA THR A 54 24.77 14.06 21.90
C THR A 54 24.27 12.62 21.99
N LEU A 55 25.17 11.66 22.28
CA LEU A 55 24.86 10.23 22.27
C LEU A 55 23.90 9.78 23.41
N PRO A 56 24.08 10.14 24.69
CA PRO A 56 23.11 9.83 25.75
C PRO A 56 21.74 10.47 25.52
N LEU A 57 21.71 11.70 24.99
CA LEU A 57 20.47 12.40 24.66
C LEU A 57 19.72 11.67 23.54
N LEU A 58 20.41 11.22 22.50
CA LEU A 58 19.84 10.44 21.40
C LEU A 58 19.33 9.06 21.88
N ILE A 59 20.04 8.41 22.80
CA ILE A 59 19.60 7.13 23.37
C ILE A 59 18.36 7.32 24.26
N ALA A 60 18.34 8.34 25.12
CA ALA A 60 17.19 8.63 25.99
C ALA A 60 15.95 9.06 25.20
N THR A 61 16.12 9.95 24.22
CA THR A 61 15.02 10.38 23.34
C THR A 61 14.55 9.26 22.42
N GLY A 62 15.47 8.45 21.88
CA GLY A 62 15.14 7.29 21.05
C GLY A 62 14.40 6.19 21.82
N SER A 63 14.82 5.88 23.05
CA SER A 63 14.14 4.92 23.92
C SER A 63 12.79 5.42 24.43
N GLY A 64 12.67 6.71 24.77
CA GLY A 64 11.40 7.35 25.10
C GLY A 64 10.42 7.32 23.92
N TYR A 65 10.87 7.64 22.71
CA TYR A 65 10.06 7.55 21.49
C TYR A 65 9.64 6.11 21.18
N PHE A 66 10.57 5.15 21.32
CA PHE A 66 10.26 3.73 21.13
C PHE A 66 9.23 3.23 22.16
N GLY A 67 9.36 3.63 23.42
CA GLY A 67 8.41 3.34 24.48
C GLY A 67 7.02 3.95 24.21
N TYR A 68 6.97 5.21 23.79
CA TYR A 68 5.74 5.90 23.41
C TYR A 68 5.04 5.22 22.22
N ASN A 69 5.79 4.91 21.15
CA ASN A 69 5.24 4.21 19.98
C ASN A 69 4.73 2.80 20.34
N ARG A 70 5.41 2.11 21.27
CA ARG A 70 4.94 0.81 21.78
C ARG A 70 3.65 0.94 22.59
N TYR A 71 3.52 2.00 23.39
CA TYR A 71 2.33 2.30 24.17
C TYR A 71 1.14 2.66 23.27
N GLU A 72 1.31 3.53 22.28
CA GLU A 72 0.26 3.88 21.31
C GLU A 72 -0.28 2.63 20.60
N ARG A 73 0.60 1.74 20.11
CA ARG A 73 0.17 0.46 19.50
C ARG A 73 -0.57 -0.46 20.46
N TYR A 74 -0.24 -0.42 21.76
CA TYR A 74 -0.95 -1.19 22.77
C TYR A 74 -2.35 -0.60 22.99
N LYS A 75 -2.43 0.72 23.16
CA LYS A 75 -3.68 1.47 23.31
C LYS A 75 -4.62 1.24 22.13
N ASP A 76 -4.12 1.32 20.90
CA ASP A 76 -4.91 1.06 19.68
C ASP A 76 -5.51 -0.35 19.67
N ARG A 77 -4.72 -1.37 20.05
CA ARG A 77 -5.22 -2.76 20.14
C ARG A 77 -6.30 -2.91 21.19
N GLU A 78 -6.18 -2.23 22.33
CA GLU A 78 -7.20 -2.27 23.38
C GLU A 78 -8.47 -1.55 22.94
N LEU A 79 -8.36 -0.43 22.24
CA LEU A 79 -9.51 0.27 21.64
C LEU A 79 -10.19 -0.58 20.54
N GLU A 80 -9.42 -1.24 19.69
CA GLU A 80 -9.95 -2.19 18.69
C GLU A 80 -10.68 -3.37 19.36
N LYS A 81 -10.17 -3.91 20.47
CA LYS A 81 -10.86 -4.96 21.24
C LYS A 81 -12.17 -4.49 21.85
N LEU A 82 -12.27 -3.21 22.19
CA LEU A 82 -13.49 -2.57 22.69
C LEU A 82 -14.48 -2.23 21.56
N GLY A 83 -14.15 -2.53 20.30
CA GLY A 83 -15.01 -2.26 19.14
C GLY A 83 -15.06 -0.78 18.74
N LEU A 84 -14.15 0.05 19.26
CA LEU A 84 -14.07 1.46 18.91
C LEU A 84 -13.19 1.64 17.67
N GLU A 85 -13.71 2.32 16.64
CA GLU A 85 -12.93 2.66 15.45
C GLU A 85 -11.88 3.73 15.80
N VAL A 86 -10.61 3.35 15.72
CA VAL A 86 -9.49 4.27 15.93
C VAL A 86 -9.11 4.89 14.59
N PRO A 87 -9.15 6.23 14.45
CA PRO A 87 -8.75 6.88 13.21
C PRO A 87 -7.26 6.62 12.96
N PRO A 88 -6.85 6.30 11.73
CA PRO A 88 -5.45 6.03 11.43
C PRO A 88 -4.61 7.29 11.62
N HIS A 89 -3.44 7.13 12.24
CA HIS A 89 -2.46 8.21 12.34
C HIS A 89 -1.80 8.45 10.97
N LEU A 90 -2.29 9.44 10.24
CA LEU A 90 -1.75 9.83 8.94
C LEU A 90 -0.46 10.64 9.07
N ALA A 91 0.43 10.49 8.10
CA ALA A 91 1.66 11.25 7.97
C ALA A 91 1.37 12.69 7.56
N ASN A 92 2.05 13.64 8.18
CA ASN A 92 2.03 15.02 7.71
C ASN A 92 2.76 15.14 6.36
N GLU A 93 2.42 16.12 5.54
CA GLU A 93 3.05 16.33 4.22
C GLU A 93 4.58 16.44 4.30
N LEU A 94 5.10 17.08 5.35
CA LEU A 94 6.55 17.17 5.61
C LEU A 94 7.17 15.78 5.82
N GLN A 95 6.51 14.91 6.60
CA GLN A 95 6.99 13.56 6.86
C GLN A 95 6.99 12.71 5.59
N VAL A 96 5.91 12.81 4.78
CA VAL A 96 5.83 12.14 3.48
C VAL A 96 6.92 12.66 2.54
N THR A 97 7.18 13.97 2.55
CA THR A 97 8.22 14.59 1.71
C THR A 97 9.60 14.11 2.12
N ILE A 98 9.92 14.11 3.42
CA ILE A 98 11.17 13.55 3.95
C ILE A 98 11.31 12.08 3.54
N TYR A 99 10.25 11.28 3.68
CA TYR A 99 10.30 9.88 3.28
C TYR A 99 10.52 9.71 1.77
N LYS A 100 9.91 10.55 0.94
CA LYS A 100 10.13 10.61 -0.52
C LYS A 100 11.55 11.04 -0.91
N THR A 101 12.31 11.70 -0.03
CA THR A 101 13.72 12.02 -0.29
C THR A 101 14.65 10.80 -0.24
N ILE A 102 14.24 9.73 0.45
CA ILE A 102 14.99 8.48 0.47
C ILE A 102 15.05 7.94 -0.96
N PRO A 103 16.25 7.66 -1.52
CA PRO A 103 16.40 7.25 -2.92
C PRO A 103 16.02 5.78 -3.10
N THR A 104 14.77 5.44 -2.79
CA THR A 104 14.20 4.08 -2.75
C THR A 104 14.37 3.35 -4.08
N ARG A 105 14.30 4.04 -5.22
CA ARG A 105 14.58 3.45 -6.54
C ARG A 105 16.05 3.07 -6.71
N LEU A 106 16.98 3.93 -6.28
CA LEU A 106 18.42 3.62 -6.35
C LEU A 106 18.73 2.40 -5.48
N LEU A 107 18.21 2.38 -4.25
CA LEU A 107 18.35 1.25 -3.34
C LEU A 107 17.73 -0.03 -3.92
N SER A 108 16.52 0.06 -4.50
CA SER A 108 15.85 -1.10 -5.10
C SER A 108 16.60 -1.65 -6.31
N ARG A 109 17.24 -0.80 -7.13
CA ARG A 109 18.10 -1.24 -8.23
C ARG A 109 19.41 -1.86 -7.74
N ALA A 110 20.05 -1.25 -6.73
CA ALA A 110 21.26 -1.79 -6.13
C ALA A 110 20.98 -3.17 -5.52
N TRP A 111 19.87 -3.29 -4.80
CA TRP A 111 19.38 -4.54 -4.24
C TRP A 111 19.03 -5.57 -5.33
N GLY A 112 18.34 -5.15 -6.40
CA GLY A 112 18.06 -6.01 -7.55
C GLY A 112 19.33 -6.54 -8.22
N ARG A 113 20.36 -5.71 -8.40
CA ARG A 113 21.68 -6.12 -8.92
C ARG A 113 22.37 -7.09 -7.97
N LEU A 114 22.38 -6.80 -6.67
CA LEU A 114 22.93 -7.68 -5.63
C LEU A 114 22.27 -9.07 -5.67
N ASN A 115 20.94 -9.12 -5.82
CA ASN A 115 20.19 -10.37 -5.84
C ASN A 115 20.38 -11.19 -7.12
N GLN A 116 20.95 -10.60 -8.16
CA GLN A 116 21.33 -11.29 -9.40
C GLN A 116 22.78 -11.78 -9.38
N VAL A 117 23.57 -11.43 -8.36
CA VAL A 117 24.94 -11.93 -8.21
C VAL A 117 24.90 -13.40 -7.80
N ASP A 118 25.58 -14.24 -8.58
CA ASP A 118 25.70 -15.66 -8.28
C ASP A 118 26.53 -15.88 -7.00
N LEU A 119 25.92 -16.57 -6.04
CA LEU A 119 26.53 -16.90 -4.76
C LEU A 119 27.41 -18.15 -4.93
N PRO A 120 28.62 -18.16 -4.34
CA PRO A 120 29.42 -19.37 -4.20
C PRO A 120 28.62 -20.49 -3.52
N VAL A 121 28.79 -21.74 -3.96
CA VAL A 121 27.96 -22.88 -3.50
C VAL A 121 27.98 -23.07 -1.98
N TRP A 122 29.13 -22.80 -1.34
CA TRP A 122 29.28 -22.89 0.11
C TRP A 122 28.53 -21.78 0.88
N LEU A 123 28.24 -20.63 0.26
CA LEU A 123 27.48 -19.52 0.84
C LEU A 123 25.96 -19.65 0.64
N ARG A 124 25.51 -20.42 -0.35
CA ARG A 124 24.08 -20.57 -0.67
C ARG A 124 23.27 -21.07 0.52
N LYS A 125 23.68 -22.22 1.09
CA LYS A 125 22.96 -22.85 2.21
C LYS A 125 22.84 -21.93 3.43
N PRO A 126 23.91 -21.30 3.98
CA PRO A 126 23.75 -20.42 5.14
C PRO A 126 22.92 -19.17 4.85
N ILE A 127 23.11 -18.51 3.70
CA ILE A 127 22.35 -17.30 3.33
C ILE A 127 20.86 -17.61 3.17
N TYR A 128 20.53 -18.66 2.41
CA TYR A 128 19.13 -19.04 2.20
C TYR A 128 18.50 -19.58 3.48
N SER A 129 19.24 -20.31 4.32
CA SER A 129 18.72 -20.76 5.63
C SER A 129 18.40 -19.59 6.54
N LEU A 130 19.27 -18.57 6.60
CA LEU A 130 18.99 -17.34 7.35
C LEU A 130 17.75 -16.63 6.81
N TYR A 131 17.59 -16.55 5.49
CA TYR A 131 16.41 -15.96 4.86
C TYR A 131 15.13 -16.73 5.20
N ILE A 132 15.16 -18.07 5.07
CA ILE A 132 14.05 -18.96 5.41
C ILE A 132 13.63 -18.78 6.86
N TRP A 133 14.59 -18.74 7.77
CA TRP A 133 14.34 -18.52 9.20
C TRP A 133 13.76 -17.13 9.48
N THR A 134 14.28 -16.08 8.84
CA THR A 134 13.85 -14.69 9.06
C THR A 134 12.44 -14.43 8.55
N PHE A 135 12.07 -15.01 7.40
CA PHE A 135 10.81 -14.71 6.70
C PHE A 135 9.79 -15.86 6.73
N GLY A 136 10.12 -16.99 7.35
CA GLY A 136 9.21 -18.13 7.49
C GLY A 136 8.87 -18.82 6.17
N VAL A 137 9.85 -18.93 5.25
CA VAL A 137 9.63 -19.53 3.92
C VAL A 137 9.37 -21.02 4.04
N ASN A 138 8.25 -21.52 3.51
CA ASN A 138 7.99 -22.95 3.45
C ASN A 138 8.67 -23.58 2.22
N MET A 139 9.79 -24.27 2.43
CA MET A 139 10.53 -24.94 1.36
C MET A 139 9.89 -26.25 0.89
N LYS A 140 9.02 -26.89 1.69
CA LYS A 140 8.37 -28.15 1.29
C LYS A 140 7.43 -28.00 0.08
N GLU A 141 6.98 -26.78 -0.15
CA GLU A 141 6.09 -26.42 -1.27
C GLU A 141 6.87 -26.03 -2.53
N ALA A 142 8.18 -25.79 -2.44
CA ALA A 142 9.03 -25.44 -3.57
C ALA A 142 9.23 -26.65 -4.49
N ALA A 143 9.26 -26.41 -5.81
CA ALA A 143 9.52 -27.46 -6.79
C ALA A 143 10.91 -28.09 -6.62
N VAL A 144 11.89 -27.30 -6.20
CA VAL A 144 13.24 -27.75 -5.85
C VAL A 144 13.49 -27.39 -4.38
N GLU A 145 13.65 -28.39 -3.53
CA GLU A 145 13.87 -28.17 -2.10
C GLU A 145 15.35 -27.89 -1.78
N ASP A 146 16.26 -28.34 -2.65
CA ASP A 146 17.69 -28.15 -2.46
C ASP A 146 18.10 -26.68 -2.63
N LEU A 147 18.62 -26.11 -1.55
CA LEU A 147 19.09 -24.73 -1.49
C LEU A 147 20.34 -24.49 -2.34
N GLN A 148 21.12 -25.51 -2.65
CA GLN A 148 22.31 -25.36 -3.48
C GLN A 148 21.98 -25.15 -4.96
N HIS A 149 20.78 -25.54 -5.39
CA HIS A 149 20.33 -25.39 -6.78
C HIS A 149 20.24 -23.92 -7.20
N TYR A 150 19.71 -23.06 -6.32
CA TYR A 150 19.50 -21.65 -6.60
C TYR A 150 20.84 -20.91 -6.70
N LYS A 151 21.08 -20.22 -7.82
CA LYS A 151 22.37 -19.55 -8.07
C LYS A 151 22.51 -18.26 -7.27
N ASN A 152 21.40 -17.52 -7.14
CA ASN A 152 21.36 -16.21 -6.51
C ASN A 152 20.04 -15.98 -5.76
N LEU A 153 19.94 -14.90 -5.00
CA LEU A 153 18.76 -14.65 -4.16
C LEU A 153 17.51 -14.36 -5.01
N GLY A 154 17.67 -13.76 -6.18
CA GLY A 154 16.57 -13.48 -7.10
C GLY A 154 15.93 -14.75 -7.67
N GLU A 155 16.71 -15.81 -7.91
CA GLU A 155 16.19 -17.12 -8.33
C GLU A 155 15.47 -17.84 -7.19
N PHE A 156 16.06 -17.82 -5.98
CA PHE A 156 15.43 -18.37 -4.78
C PHE A 156 14.09 -17.67 -4.47
N PHE A 157 14.03 -16.36 -4.64
CA PHE A 157 12.84 -15.56 -4.42
C PHE A 157 11.71 -15.89 -5.41
N ARG A 158 12.06 -16.18 -6.67
CA ARG A 158 11.14 -16.60 -7.74
C ARG A 158 11.06 -18.12 -7.88
N ARG A 159 11.33 -18.86 -6.81
CA ARG A 159 11.22 -20.32 -6.80
C ARG A 159 9.84 -20.73 -7.33
N LYS A 160 9.84 -21.72 -8.22
CA LYS A 160 8.60 -22.37 -8.64
C LYS A 160 8.05 -23.21 -7.49
N LEU A 161 6.73 -23.28 -7.36
CA LEU A 161 6.06 -24.19 -6.43
C LEU A 161 5.77 -25.53 -7.11
N LYS A 162 5.57 -26.58 -6.31
CA LYS A 162 5.08 -27.86 -6.81
C LYS A 162 3.66 -27.67 -7.39
N PRO A 163 3.30 -28.32 -8.52
CA PRO A 163 1.97 -28.18 -9.12
C PRO A 163 0.82 -28.47 -8.12
N GLN A 164 1.00 -29.47 -7.27
CA GLN A 164 0.02 -29.85 -6.25
C GLN A 164 -0.04 -28.92 -5.02
N ALA A 165 0.87 -27.96 -4.88
CA ALA A 165 0.92 -27.10 -3.69
C ALA A 165 -0.18 -26.02 -3.70
N ARG A 166 -0.75 -25.70 -4.86
CA ARG A 166 -1.77 -24.66 -5.05
C ARG A 166 -2.88 -25.15 -5.98
N PRO A 167 -3.80 -26.00 -5.48
CA PRO A 167 -4.97 -26.37 -6.26
C PRO A 167 -5.83 -25.12 -6.51
N VAL A 168 -6.24 -24.93 -7.76
CA VAL A 168 -7.13 -23.83 -8.15
C VAL A 168 -8.57 -24.24 -7.85
N CYS A 169 -9.32 -23.37 -7.17
CA CYS A 169 -10.73 -23.62 -6.90
C CYS A 169 -11.56 -23.49 -8.18
N ASP A 170 -12.23 -24.58 -8.58
CA ASP A 170 -13.06 -24.59 -9.79
C ASP A 170 -14.43 -23.95 -9.57
N SER A 171 -15.04 -24.13 -8.40
CA SER A 171 -16.41 -23.72 -8.11
C SER A 171 -16.63 -22.20 -7.97
N HIS A 172 -15.58 -21.43 -7.71
CA HIS A 172 -15.68 -19.99 -7.49
C HIS A 172 -15.25 -19.19 -8.72
N CYS A 173 -15.92 -18.06 -8.93
CA CYS A 173 -15.71 -17.19 -10.10
C CYS A 173 -14.41 -16.39 -10.02
N VAL A 174 -13.94 -16.10 -8.80
CA VAL A 174 -12.73 -15.30 -8.56
C VAL A 174 -11.89 -15.96 -7.47
N ILE A 175 -10.64 -16.25 -7.79
CA ILE A 175 -9.64 -16.79 -6.86
C ILE A 175 -8.59 -15.75 -6.51
N SER A 176 -7.83 -15.99 -5.44
CA SER A 176 -6.69 -15.15 -5.08
C SER A 176 -5.63 -15.25 -6.18
N PRO A 177 -5.12 -14.13 -6.71
CA PRO A 177 -4.11 -14.13 -7.75
C PRO A 177 -2.71 -14.46 -7.22
N ALA A 178 -2.49 -14.36 -5.91
CA ALA A 178 -1.17 -14.53 -5.28
C ALA A 178 -1.28 -15.06 -3.85
N ASP A 179 -0.16 -15.56 -3.33
CA ASP A 179 0.01 -15.83 -1.90
C ASP A 179 0.23 -14.52 -1.16
N GLY A 180 -0.48 -14.30 -0.06
CA GLY A 180 -0.29 -13.06 0.68
C GLY A 180 -1.22 -12.90 1.87
N LYS A 181 -1.42 -11.64 2.24
CA LYS A 181 -2.31 -11.20 3.31
C LYS A 181 -3.35 -10.25 2.74
N ILE A 182 -4.62 -10.51 3.01
CA ILE A 182 -5.70 -9.59 2.64
C ILE A 182 -5.56 -8.32 3.50
N LEU A 183 -5.34 -7.17 2.88
CA LEU A 183 -5.27 -5.88 3.57
C LEU A 183 -6.66 -5.27 3.73
N HIS A 184 -7.38 -5.21 2.62
CA HIS A 184 -8.73 -4.69 2.54
C HIS A 184 -9.46 -5.33 1.36
N PHE A 185 -10.78 -5.45 1.48
CA PHE A 185 -11.67 -5.86 0.42
C PHE A 185 -13.05 -5.26 0.68
N GLY A 186 -13.86 -5.13 -0.37
CA GLY A 186 -15.22 -4.65 -0.23
C GLY A 186 -15.74 -4.01 -1.50
N ARG A 187 -16.91 -3.40 -1.38
CA ARG A 187 -17.51 -2.58 -2.43
C ARG A 187 -16.84 -1.21 -2.47
N VAL A 188 -16.54 -0.72 -3.66
CA VAL A 188 -16.07 0.65 -3.88
C VAL A 188 -17.25 1.60 -3.68
N LYS A 189 -17.05 2.64 -2.84
CA LYS A 189 -18.02 3.71 -2.61
C LYS A 189 -17.38 5.05 -2.96
N ASN A 190 -18.15 5.94 -3.59
CA ASN A 190 -17.73 7.33 -3.88
C ASN A 190 -16.40 7.46 -4.67
N CYS A 191 -16.10 6.52 -5.58
CA CYS A 191 -14.82 6.47 -6.28
C CYS A 191 -13.57 6.41 -5.39
N GLU A 192 -13.73 6.06 -4.12
CA GLU A 192 -12.63 5.84 -3.20
C GLU A 192 -12.49 4.36 -2.91
N VAL A 193 -11.23 3.94 -2.82
CA VAL A 193 -10.85 2.57 -2.43
C VAL A 193 -10.11 2.64 -1.12
N GLU A 194 -10.47 1.78 -0.19
CA GLU A 194 -9.75 1.63 1.07
C GLU A 194 -8.43 0.88 0.84
N GLN A 195 -7.33 1.55 1.19
CA GLN A 195 -5.97 1.01 1.14
C GLN A 195 -5.75 0.00 2.26
N VAL A 196 -6.01 0.47 3.48
CA VAL A 196 -6.00 -0.23 4.77
C VAL A 196 -6.96 0.55 5.66
N LYS A 197 -7.67 -0.13 6.57
CA LYS A 197 -8.60 0.43 7.56
C LYS A 197 -8.51 1.97 7.73
N GLY A 198 -9.47 2.69 7.14
CA GLY A 198 -9.63 4.14 7.29
C GLY A 198 -8.72 5.04 6.45
N VAL A 199 -7.86 4.48 5.58
CA VAL A 199 -7.02 5.23 4.64
C VAL A 199 -7.49 4.94 3.21
N THR A 200 -8.03 5.95 2.53
CA THR A 200 -8.55 5.81 1.16
C THR A 200 -7.63 6.41 0.10
N TYR A 201 -7.86 6.02 -1.16
CA TYR A 201 -7.31 6.64 -2.35
C TYR A 201 -8.34 6.71 -3.48
N SER A 202 -8.23 7.74 -4.33
CA SER A 202 -9.11 7.91 -5.48
C SER A 202 -8.85 6.86 -6.57
N LEU A 203 -9.92 6.25 -7.08
CA LEU A 203 -9.90 5.34 -8.23
C LEU A 203 -9.37 6.01 -9.49
N GLU A 204 -9.77 7.26 -9.72
CA GLU A 204 -9.37 8.02 -10.90
C GLU A 204 -7.86 8.24 -10.88
N THR A 205 -7.29 8.63 -9.73
CA THR A 205 -5.84 8.77 -9.58
C THR A 205 -5.12 7.42 -9.73
N PHE A 206 -5.76 6.33 -9.31
CA PHE A 206 -5.17 4.99 -9.33
C PHE A 206 -5.15 4.35 -10.72
N LEU A 207 -6.27 4.35 -11.43
CA LEU A 207 -6.40 3.80 -12.79
C LEU A 207 -5.97 4.79 -13.87
N GLY A 208 -5.99 6.09 -13.55
CA GLY A 208 -5.80 7.19 -14.51
C GLY A 208 -7.02 7.40 -15.41
N PRO A 209 -6.92 8.31 -16.39
CA PRO A 209 -8.04 8.62 -17.28
C PRO A 209 -8.49 7.41 -18.11
N CYS A 210 -9.80 7.20 -18.25
CA CYS A 210 -10.39 6.06 -19.00
C CYS A 210 -10.27 6.20 -20.53
N THR A 211 -9.08 6.49 -21.05
CA THR A 211 -8.81 6.53 -22.50
C THR A 211 -9.04 5.19 -23.20
N TRP A 212 -8.97 4.09 -22.45
CA TRP A 212 -9.22 2.73 -22.94
C TRP A 212 -10.70 2.36 -23.00
N ALA A 213 -11.61 3.11 -22.36
CA ALA A 213 -13.05 2.85 -22.45
C ALA A 213 -13.56 2.98 -23.89
N GLU A 214 -12.95 3.89 -24.66
CA GLU A 214 -13.19 4.05 -26.10
C GLU A 214 -12.87 2.77 -26.90
N SER A 215 -11.83 2.03 -26.50
CA SER A 215 -11.44 0.78 -27.15
C SER A 215 -12.31 -0.42 -26.76
N LEU A 216 -13.12 -0.30 -25.71
CA LEU A 216 -14.09 -1.31 -25.28
C LEU A 216 -15.51 -1.05 -25.83
N GLY A 217 -15.69 -0.04 -26.69
CA GLY A 217 -17.01 0.28 -27.24
C GLY A 217 -18.00 0.83 -26.21
N ILE A 218 -17.51 1.34 -25.09
CA ILE A 218 -18.34 1.98 -24.06
C ILE A 218 -18.81 3.31 -24.64
N ASN A 219 -20.11 3.42 -24.96
CA ASN A 219 -20.73 4.64 -25.48
C ASN A 219 -20.53 5.78 -24.47
N ARG A 220 -19.59 6.69 -24.79
CA ARG A 220 -19.44 7.95 -24.07
C ARG A 220 -20.62 8.83 -24.45
N ASN A 221 -21.54 9.06 -23.52
CA ASN A 221 -22.38 10.24 -23.62
C ASN A 221 -21.53 11.41 -23.11
N GLU A 222 -21.22 12.38 -23.98
CA GLU A 222 -20.40 13.56 -23.66
C GLU A 222 -21.01 14.46 -22.57
N ASP A 223 -22.26 14.19 -22.17
CA ASP A 223 -23.04 14.94 -21.18
C ASP A 223 -23.17 14.26 -19.80
N ASP A 224 -22.57 13.09 -19.57
CA ASP A 224 -22.62 12.45 -18.25
C ASP A 224 -21.49 13.00 -17.36
N ASP A 225 -21.80 14.03 -16.56
CA ASP A 225 -21.02 14.53 -15.41
C ASP A 225 -20.96 13.48 -14.26
N GLY A 226 -21.03 12.20 -14.65
CA GLY A 226 -21.24 11.03 -13.84
C GLY A 226 -19.95 10.60 -13.15
N ASN A 227 -20.10 10.23 -11.88
CA ASN A 227 -19.07 9.68 -11.02
C ASN A 227 -18.19 8.64 -11.77
N PHE A 228 -16.85 8.72 -11.69
CA PHE A 228 -15.89 7.86 -12.42
C PHE A 228 -16.17 6.34 -12.30
N GLN A 229 -16.84 5.93 -11.23
CA GLN A 229 -17.33 4.57 -11.00
C GLN A 229 -18.40 4.13 -12.02
N ASN A 230 -19.28 5.03 -12.44
CA ASN A 230 -20.30 4.76 -13.47
C ASN A 230 -19.65 4.51 -14.84
N LEU A 231 -18.50 5.12 -15.11
CA LEU A 231 -17.74 4.84 -16.33
C LEU A 231 -17.12 3.43 -16.35
N LEU A 232 -16.92 2.83 -15.17
CA LEU A 232 -16.34 1.49 -15.03
C LEU A 232 -17.39 0.40 -14.95
N VAL A 233 -18.57 0.69 -14.39
CA VAL A 233 -19.67 -0.28 -14.30
C VAL A 233 -20.41 -0.30 -15.62
N THR A 234 -20.20 -1.36 -16.39
CA THR A 234 -20.70 -1.48 -17.76
C THR A 234 -22.09 -2.12 -17.85
N LYS A 235 -22.48 -2.96 -16.88
CA LYS A 235 -23.75 -3.68 -16.88
C LYS A 235 -24.69 -3.15 -15.80
N GLU A 236 -25.97 -3.07 -16.13
CA GLU A 236 -27.01 -2.70 -15.19
C GLU A 236 -27.13 -3.72 -14.05
N GLY A 237 -27.32 -3.22 -12.82
CA GLY A 237 -27.45 -4.05 -11.61
C GLY A 237 -26.12 -4.53 -11.01
N ASN A 238 -24.99 -4.27 -11.68
CA ASN A 238 -23.67 -4.59 -11.14
C ASN A 238 -23.08 -3.45 -10.30
N GLU A 239 -22.08 -3.80 -9.50
CA GLU A 239 -21.34 -2.90 -8.65
C GLU A 239 -19.85 -3.16 -8.73
N LEU A 240 -19.06 -2.17 -8.34
CA LEU A 240 -17.60 -2.26 -8.36
C LEU A 240 -17.08 -2.76 -7.01
N TYR A 241 -16.28 -3.82 -7.05
CA TYR A 241 -15.65 -4.44 -5.90
C TYR A 241 -14.13 -4.32 -6.00
N HIS A 242 -13.46 -4.39 -4.86
CA HIS A 242 -12.01 -4.37 -4.78
C HIS A 242 -11.46 -5.36 -3.76
N CYS A 243 -10.23 -5.81 -3.99
CA CYS A 243 -9.49 -6.64 -3.04
C CYS A 243 -7.99 -6.32 -3.13
N VAL A 244 -7.38 -6.08 -1.97
CA VAL A 244 -5.97 -5.70 -1.83
C VAL A 244 -5.22 -6.84 -1.16
N VAL A 245 -4.30 -7.47 -1.89
CA VAL A 245 -3.49 -8.59 -1.43
C VAL A 245 -2.03 -8.15 -1.30
N TYR A 246 -1.50 -8.19 -0.08
CA TYR A 246 -0.10 -7.88 0.20
C TYR A 246 0.77 -9.14 0.24
N LEU A 247 1.84 -9.15 -0.56
CA LEU A 247 2.81 -10.23 -0.61
C LEU A 247 3.98 -9.89 0.33
N ALA A 248 4.10 -10.63 1.43
CA ALA A 248 5.21 -10.49 2.36
C ALA A 248 6.48 -11.18 1.78
N PRO A 249 7.70 -10.79 2.20
CA PRO A 249 8.93 -11.32 1.60
C PRO A 249 9.08 -12.85 1.61
N GLY A 250 8.44 -13.56 2.53
CA GLY A 250 8.46 -15.02 2.58
C GLY A 250 7.48 -15.73 1.63
N ASP A 251 6.48 -15.00 1.12
CA ASP A 251 5.41 -15.54 0.30
C ASP A 251 5.91 -15.90 -1.13
N TYR A 252 5.03 -16.49 -1.95
CA TYR A 252 5.30 -16.74 -3.35
C TYR A 252 4.99 -15.50 -4.19
N HIS A 253 5.95 -15.06 -5.02
CA HIS A 253 5.93 -13.74 -5.66
C HIS A 253 5.61 -13.74 -7.15
N CYS A 254 5.15 -14.87 -7.68
CA CYS A 254 4.40 -14.84 -8.92
C CYS A 254 2.94 -14.60 -8.61
N PHE A 255 2.26 -13.95 -9.54
CA PHE A 255 0.83 -13.74 -9.51
C PHE A 255 0.23 -14.26 -10.81
N HIS A 256 -1.04 -14.62 -10.71
CA HIS A 256 -1.78 -15.40 -11.68
C HIS A 256 -3.09 -14.72 -12.01
N SER A 257 -3.72 -15.17 -13.08
CA SER A 257 -5.05 -14.72 -13.44
C SER A 257 -6.07 -15.19 -12.40
N PRO A 258 -6.82 -14.27 -11.76
CA PRO A 258 -7.79 -14.62 -10.73
C PRO A 258 -9.10 -15.20 -11.29
N THR A 259 -9.36 -15.00 -12.58
CA THR A 259 -10.59 -15.44 -13.27
C THR A 259 -10.29 -15.62 -14.77
N ASP A 260 -11.27 -16.06 -15.54
CA ASP A 260 -11.22 -16.01 -17.00
C ASP A 260 -11.57 -14.58 -17.44
N TRP A 261 -10.64 -13.91 -18.11
CA TRP A 261 -10.81 -12.53 -18.56
C TRP A 261 -9.89 -12.21 -19.73
N THR A 262 -10.22 -11.13 -20.42
CA THR A 262 -9.50 -10.65 -21.58
C THR A 262 -8.88 -9.29 -21.27
N VAL A 263 -7.55 -9.23 -21.27
CA VAL A 263 -6.81 -7.99 -21.06
C VAL A 263 -6.79 -7.19 -22.35
N ALA A 264 -7.40 -6.00 -22.33
CA ALA A 264 -7.47 -5.11 -23.48
C ALA A 264 -6.35 -4.07 -23.46
N HIS A 265 -6.01 -3.56 -22.27
CA HIS A 265 -5.16 -2.40 -22.11
C HIS A 265 -4.19 -2.54 -20.93
N ARG A 266 -3.00 -1.97 -21.09
CA ARG A 266 -2.02 -1.83 -20.03
C ARG A 266 -1.58 -0.38 -19.87
N ARG A 267 -1.72 0.14 -18.66
CA ARG A 267 -1.13 1.40 -18.23
C ARG A 267 0.00 1.18 -17.24
N HIS A 268 1.17 1.71 -17.55
CA HIS A 268 2.30 1.76 -16.61
C HIS A 268 2.44 3.17 -16.03
N PHE A 269 2.34 3.27 -14.71
CA PHE A 269 2.62 4.49 -13.97
C PHE A 269 4.01 4.40 -13.34
N PRO A 270 5.02 5.08 -13.89
CA PRO A 270 6.28 5.23 -13.18
C PRO A 270 6.08 6.08 -11.92
N GLY A 271 6.66 5.63 -10.81
CA GLY A 271 6.46 6.26 -9.50
C GLY A 271 7.57 5.99 -8.50
N SER A 272 7.30 6.28 -7.23
CA SER A 272 8.22 5.93 -6.13
C SER A 272 8.20 4.43 -5.84
N LEU A 273 9.10 3.96 -4.98
CA LEU A 273 9.11 2.56 -4.50
C LEU A 273 9.09 2.57 -2.98
N MET A 274 8.03 3.14 -2.41
CA MET A 274 7.81 3.19 -0.97
C MET A 274 7.38 1.82 -0.44
N SER A 275 7.62 1.56 0.84
CA SER A 275 7.26 0.28 1.45
C SER A 275 5.75 0.15 1.55
N VAL A 276 5.21 -0.98 1.07
CA VAL A 276 3.78 -1.32 1.12
C VAL A 276 3.43 -2.19 2.33
N ASN A 277 4.35 -2.34 3.28
CA ASN A 277 4.06 -3.00 4.55
C ASN A 277 2.82 -2.34 5.20
N PRO A 278 1.88 -3.12 5.77
CA PRO A 278 0.69 -2.60 6.44
C PRO A 278 0.93 -1.43 7.40
N GLY A 279 2.07 -1.38 8.09
CA GLY A 279 2.41 -0.25 8.95
C GLY A 279 2.59 1.07 8.19
N VAL A 280 3.27 1.04 7.05
CA VAL A 280 3.51 2.23 6.20
C VAL A 280 2.26 2.56 5.39
N ALA A 281 1.52 1.57 4.92
CA ALA A 281 0.25 1.75 4.21
C ALA A 281 -0.86 2.37 5.09
N ARG A 282 -0.79 2.24 6.43
CA ARG A 282 -1.69 2.99 7.33
C ARG A 282 -1.24 4.42 7.58
N TRP A 283 0.04 4.71 7.35
CA TRP A 283 0.64 5.99 7.66
C TRP A 283 0.61 6.94 6.46
N ILE A 284 0.86 6.44 5.25
CA ILE A 284 0.92 7.25 4.02
C ILE A 284 -0.39 7.10 3.24
N LYS A 285 -1.13 8.22 3.12
CA LYS A 285 -2.30 8.32 2.24
C LYS A 285 -1.89 8.15 0.78
N GLU A 286 -2.74 7.49 -0.01
CA GLU A 286 -2.52 7.26 -1.45
C GLU A 286 -1.16 6.62 -1.80
N LEU A 287 -0.64 5.78 -0.90
CA LEU A 287 0.64 5.10 -1.07
C LEU A 287 0.71 4.37 -2.42
N PHE A 288 -0.37 3.67 -2.78
CA PHE A 288 -0.43 2.89 -4.02
C PHE A 288 -0.42 3.77 -5.28
N CYS A 289 -1.01 4.96 -5.23
CA CYS A 289 -1.01 5.94 -6.32
C CYS A 289 0.37 6.58 -6.52
N HIS A 290 1.13 6.73 -5.43
CA HIS A 290 2.49 7.27 -5.49
C HIS A 290 3.54 6.25 -5.94
N ASN A 291 3.29 4.96 -5.74
CA ASN A 291 4.21 3.91 -6.13
C ASN A 291 4.14 3.61 -7.63
N GLU A 292 5.26 3.14 -8.17
CA GLU A 292 5.29 2.56 -9.50
C GLU A 292 4.33 1.38 -9.57
N ARG A 293 3.44 1.37 -10.56
CA ARG A 293 2.44 0.32 -10.72
C ARG A 293 2.14 0.05 -12.19
N VAL A 294 1.67 -1.15 -12.46
CA VAL A 294 1.23 -1.60 -13.78
C VAL A 294 -0.22 -2.05 -13.65
N VAL A 295 -1.11 -1.32 -14.31
CA VAL A 295 -2.55 -1.57 -14.35
C VAL A 295 -2.84 -2.34 -15.63
N LEU A 296 -3.43 -3.53 -15.49
CA LEU A 296 -4.02 -4.28 -16.59
C LEU A 296 -5.53 -4.14 -16.51
N SER A 297 -6.15 -3.69 -17.59
CA SER A 297 -7.59 -3.44 -17.67
C SER A 297 -8.18 -4.20 -18.84
N GLY A 298 -9.40 -4.69 -18.66
CA GLY A 298 -10.09 -5.52 -19.64
C GLY A 298 -11.46 -5.93 -19.14
N GLU A 299 -11.93 -7.07 -19.63
CA GLU A 299 -13.28 -7.56 -19.35
C GLU A 299 -13.27 -9.01 -18.91
N TRP A 300 -14.12 -9.31 -17.94
CA TRP A 300 -14.45 -10.68 -17.52
C TRP A 300 -15.96 -10.91 -17.70
N ARG A 301 -16.46 -12.09 -17.33
CA ARG A 301 -17.87 -12.48 -17.59
C ARG A 301 -18.91 -11.46 -17.09
N HIS A 302 -18.59 -10.66 -16.07
CA HIS A 302 -19.49 -9.67 -15.47
C HIS A 302 -19.21 -8.22 -15.86
N GLY A 303 -18.31 -7.94 -16.81
CA GLY A 303 -18.01 -6.59 -17.27
C GLY A 303 -16.57 -6.19 -16.98
N PHE A 304 -16.34 -5.01 -16.41
CA PHE A 304 -14.99 -4.49 -16.20
C PHE A 304 -14.16 -5.35 -15.22
N PHE A 305 -12.90 -5.60 -15.57
CA PHE A 305 -11.92 -6.23 -14.70
C PHE A 305 -10.56 -5.53 -14.79
N SER A 306 -9.92 -5.36 -13.63
CA SER A 306 -8.59 -4.78 -13.53
C SER A 306 -7.76 -5.49 -12.48
N LEU A 307 -6.52 -5.82 -12.86
CA LEU A 307 -5.48 -6.33 -11.99
C LEU A 307 -4.29 -5.37 -12.02
N THR A 308 -3.99 -4.79 -10.86
CA THR A 308 -2.89 -3.84 -10.72
C THR A 308 -1.77 -4.41 -9.86
N ALA A 309 -0.58 -4.50 -10.46
CA ALA A 309 0.66 -4.84 -9.78
C ALA A 309 1.32 -3.57 -9.25
N VAL A 310 1.42 -3.41 -7.93
CA VAL A 310 2.02 -2.24 -7.27
C VAL A 310 3.41 -2.61 -6.75
N GLY A 311 4.42 -1.91 -7.23
CA GLY A 311 5.81 -2.05 -6.77
C GLY A 311 5.99 -1.46 -5.37
N ALA A 312 7.05 -1.89 -4.69
CA ALA A 312 7.43 -1.42 -3.36
C ALA A 312 8.94 -1.27 -3.21
N THR A 313 9.40 -0.87 -2.02
CA THR A 313 10.84 -0.85 -1.71
C THR A 313 11.44 -2.26 -1.88
N ASN A 314 12.64 -2.32 -2.46
CA ASN A 314 13.38 -3.54 -2.79
C ASN A 314 12.83 -4.33 -3.98
N VAL A 315 11.66 -3.98 -4.52
CA VAL A 315 11.14 -4.57 -5.76
C VAL A 315 12.02 -4.17 -6.93
N GLY A 316 12.76 -5.13 -7.46
CA GLY A 316 13.68 -4.90 -8.57
C GLY A 316 12.96 -4.49 -9.85
N SER A 317 11.79 -5.07 -10.12
CA SER A 317 10.93 -4.79 -11.27
C SER A 317 9.63 -5.61 -11.17
N ILE A 318 8.58 -5.14 -11.84
CA ILE A 318 7.37 -5.88 -12.16
C ILE A 318 7.53 -6.46 -13.57
N ARG A 319 7.23 -7.74 -13.74
CA ARG A 319 7.25 -8.42 -15.03
C ARG A 319 5.89 -9.02 -15.33
N ILE A 320 5.37 -8.74 -16.51
CA ILE A 320 4.18 -9.39 -17.09
C ILE A 320 4.70 -10.32 -18.19
N TYR A 321 4.25 -11.58 -18.20
CA TYR A 321 4.91 -12.60 -19.05
C TYR A 321 4.64 -12.43 -20.54
N PHE A 322 3.43 -12.01 -20.91
CA PHE A 322 3.07 -11.76 -22.31
C PHE A 322 3.55 -10.38 -22.81
N ASP A 323 3.74 -9.39 -21.93
CA ASP A 323 4.24 -8.06 -22.31
C ASP A 323 5.77 -7.99 -22.16
N LYS A 324 6.47 -8.31 -23.25
CA LYS A 324 7.94 -8.27 -23.32
C LYS A 324 8.52 -6.85 -23.40
N GLU A 325 7.70 -5.86 -23.74
CA GLU A 325 8.12 -4.46 -23.94
C GLU A 325 8.10 -3.67 -22.63
N LEU A 326 7.28 -4.09 -21.66
CA LEU A 326 7.18 -3.45 -20.36
C LEU A 326 8.54 -3.40 -19.64
N ARG A 327 9.00 -2.17 -19.36
CA ARG A 327 10.17 -1.88 -18.53
C ARG A 327 9.77 -1.08 -17.31
N THR A 328 9.97 -1.67 -16.14
CA THR A 328 9.73 -1.02 -14.84
C THR A 328 11.06 -0.72 -14.13
N ASN A 329 11.01 0.10 -13.08
CA ASN A 329 12.19 0.55 -12.33
C ASN A 329 13.21 1.35 -13.18
N ASN A 330 12.74 2.02 -14.24
CA ASN A 330 13.59 2.86 -15.10
C ASN A 330 14.26 4.00 -14.31
N PRO A 331 15.52 4.36 -14.64
CA PRO A 331 16.28 5.34 -13.88
C PRO A 331 15.86 6.77 -14.10
N ARG A 332 15.35 7.08 -15.28
CA ARG A 332 14.73 8.36 -15.61
C ARG A 332 13.26 8.08 -15.87
N TYR A 333 12.41 8.86 -15.23
CA TYR A 333 10.98 8.85 -15.44
C TYR A 333 10.43 10.22 -15.11
N ASN A 334 9.29 10.56 -15.72
CA ASN A 334 8.59 11.79 -15.42
C ASN A 334 7.56 11.50 -14.34
N LYS A 335 7.60 12.23 -13.23
CA LYS A 335 6.59 12.07 -12.17
C LYS A 335 5.22 12.46 -12.73
N GLY A 336 4.21 11.63 -12.50
CA GLY A 336 2.85 11.87 -13.00
C GLY A 336 2.62 11.50 -14.47
N SER A 337 3.65 11.08 -15.21
CA SER A 337 3.43 10.49 -16.54
C SER A 337 2.88 9.06 -16.42
N TYR A 338 2.27 8.57 -17.48
CA TYR A 338 1.90 7.17 -17.66
C TYR A 338 2.19 6.73 -19.09
N ASN A 339 2.37 5.42 -19.29
CA ASN A 339 2.60 4.82 -20.61
C ASN A 339 1.51 3.80 -20.91
N ASP A 340 0.72 4.07 -21.94
CA ASP A 340 -0.36 3.22 -22.40
C ASP A 340 0.09 2.26 -23.49
N LEU A 341 -0.49 1.07 -23.50
CA LEU A 341 -0.38 0.09 -24.57
C LEU A 341 -1.71 -0.62 -24.68
N SER A 342 -2.31 -0.55 -25.86
CA SER A 342 -3.46 -1.37 -26.22
C SER A 342 -2.98 -2.72 -26.74
N TYR A 343 -3.55 -3.80 -26.21
CA TYR A 343 -3.40 -5.14 -26.80
C TYR A 343 -4.45 -5.42 -27.86
N VAL A 344 -5.51 -4.62 -27.91
CA VAL A 344 -6.50 -4.64 -28.99
C VAL A 344 -5.92 -3.89 -30.19
N SER A 345 -5.82 -4.57 -31.31
CA SER A 345 -5.32 -4.02 -32.59
C SER A 345 -6.38 -4.18 -33.67
N LYS A 346 -6.30 -3.39 -34.75
CA LYS A 346 -7.22 -3.49 -35.90
C LYS A 346 -7.29 -4.90 -36.50
N ASN A 347 -6.24 -5.71 -36.33
CA ASN A 347 -6.14 -7.08 -36.84
C ASN A 347 -6.39 -8.15 -35.77
N ASN A 348 -6.44 -7.79 -34.48
CA ASN A 348 -6.69 -8.70 -33.36
C ASN A 348 -7.63 -7.98 -32.37
N GLN A 349 -8.93 -8.18 -32.56
CA GLN A 349 -9.97 -7.47 -31.81
C GLN A 349 -10.12 -7.99 -30.37
N GLU A 350 -9.51 -9.13 -30.03
CA GLU A 350 -9.84 -9.86 -28.80
C GLU A 350 -8.82 -9.66 -27.66
N GLY A 351 -7.87 -8.74 -27.75
CA GLY A 351 -6.89 -8.50 -26.67
C GLY A 351 -6.07 -9.75 -26.31
N VAL A 352 -5.71 -9.90 -25.02
CA VAL A 352 -5.01 -11.09 -24.49
C VAL A 352 -5.94 -11.85 -23.55
N SER A 353 -6.44 -13.01 -23.99
CA SER A 353 -7.27 -13.90 -23.16
C SER A 353 -6.41 -14.65 -22.14
N LEU A 354 -6.83 -14.63 -20.88
CA LEU A 354 -6.18 -15.32 -19.76
C LEU A 354 -7.18 -16.26 -19.09
N ARG A 355 -6.74 -17.48 -18.81
CA ARG A 355 -7.54 -18.46 -18.07
C ARG A 355 -7.35 -18.33 -16.57
N LYS A 356 -8.37 -18.67 -15.78
CA LYS A 356 -8.31 -18.75 -14.32
C LYS A 356 -7.14 -19.64 -13.90
N GLY A 357 -6.27 -19.11 -13.04
CA GLY A 357 -5.08 -19.80 -12.56
C GLY A 357 -3.87 -19.76 -13.49
N GLU A 358 -3.97 -19.10 -14.65
CA GLU A 358 -2.84 -18.96 -15.58
C GLU A 358 -1.76 -18.01 -15.04
N HIS A 359 -0.50 -18.33 -15.31
CA HIS A 359 0.65 -17.51 -14.95
C HIS A 359 0.60 -16.13 -15.64
N LEU A 360 0.50 -15.07 -14.86
CA LEU A 360 0.36 -13.70 -15.37
C LEU A 360 1.67 -12.92 -15.27
N GLY A 361 2.32 -12.95 -14.11
CA GLY A 361 3.53 -12.17 -13.89
C GLY A 361 4.24 -12.49 -12.59
N GLU A 362 5.30 -11.73 -12.32
CA GLU A 362 6.11 -11.87 -11.12
C GLU A 362 6.64 -10.53 -10.62
N PHE A 363 6.86 -10.48 -9.32
CA PHE A 363 7.63 -9.43 -8.69
C PHE A 363 9.02 -9.94 -8.36
N ASN A 364 10.04 -9.14 -8.67
CA ASN A 364 11.39 -9.50 -8.29
C ASN A 364 11.66 -9.33 -6.78
N LEU A 365 10.79 -8.63 -6.03
CA LEU A 365 10.72 -8.57 -4.56
C LEU A 365 9.33 -8.06 -4.10
N GLY A 366 8.95 -8.26 -2.82
CA GLY A 366 7.57 -8.14 -2.30
C GLY A 366 6.76 -6.89 -2.64
N SER A 367 5.44 -7.03 -2.73
CA SER A 367 4.56 -6.10 -3.46
C SER A 367 3.11 -6.20 -3.01
N THR A 368 2.23 -5.47 -3.70
CA THR A 368 0.78 -5.55 -3.50
C THR A 368 0.10 -5.79 -4.84
N ILE A 369 -0.89 -6.68 -4.87
CA ILE A 369 -1.84 -6.80 -5.97
C ILE A 369 -3.15 -6.13 -5.53
N VAL A 370 -3.67 -5.26 -6.37
CA VAL A 370 -5.01 -4.67 -6.21
C VAL A 370 -5.89 -5.21 -7.34
N LEU A 371 -6.96 -5.87 -6.96
CA LEU A 371 -8.05 -6.25 -7.85
C LEU A 371 -9.14 -5.21 -7.79
N LEU A 372 -9.67 -4.84 -8.95
CA LEU A 372 -10.85 -3.99 -9.12
C LEU A 372 -11.71 -4.63 -10.19
N PHE A 373 -12.94 -4.98 -9.86
CA PHE A 373 -13.80 -5.70 -10.80
C PHE A 373 -15.27 -5.42 -10.56
N GLU A 374 -16.00 -5.37 -11.65
CA GLU A 374 -17.45 -5.25 -11.68
C GLU A 374 -18.10 -6.61 -11.44
N ALA A 375 -19.02 -6.74 -10.49
CA ALA A 375 -19.75 -7.97 -10.23
C ALA A 375 -21.22 -7.69 -9.87
N PRO A 376 -22.11 -8.70 -9.94
CA PRO A 376 -23.47 -8.59 -9.42
C PRO A 376 -23.52 -8.19 -7.94
N GLN A 377 -24.61 -7.51 -7.54
CA GLN A 377 -24.84 -7.05 -6.16
C GLN A 377 -24.83 -8.17 -5.10
N ASP A 378 -25.18 -9.39 -5.49
CA ASP A 378 -25.14 -10.60 -4.64
C ASP A 378 -23.74 -11.22 -4.53
N PHE A 379 -22.70 -10.57 -5.07
CA PHE A 379 -21.33 -10.99 -4.84
C PHE A 379 -20.94 -10.77 -3.38
N THR A 380 -20.55 -11.87 -2.72
CA THR A 380 -20.13 -11.89 -1.32
C THR A 380 -18.68 -12.35 -1.20
N PHE A 381 -17.88 -11.58 -0.46
CA PHE A 381 -16.51 -11.98 -0.13
C PHE A 381 -16.53 -13.01 1.00
N ASN A 382 -15.79 -14.11 0.82
CA ASN A 382 -15.54 -15.08 1.87
C ASN A 382 -14.15 -14.83 2.50
N LEU A 383 -13.94 -13.60 2.97
CA LEU A 383 -12.64 -13.12 3.44
C LEU A 383 -12.75 -12.43 4.80
N THR A 384 -11.65 -12.44 5.54
CA THR A 384 -11.45 -11.63 6.76
C THR A 384 -10.23 -10.72 6.59
N ALA A 385 -10.34 -9.46 6.99
CA ALA A 385 -9.23 -8.52 6.89
C ALA A 385 -8.04 -8.99 7.75
N GLY A 386 -6.85 -9.02 7.14
CA GLY A 386 -5.64 -9.53 7.78
C GLY A 386 -5.47 -11.05 7.73
N GLN A 387 -6.38 -11.81 7.11
CA GLN A 387 -6.16 -13.24 6.91
C GLN A 387 -5.02 -13.50 5.92
N LYS A 388 -4.31 -14.61 6.11
CA LYS A 388 -3.39 -15.15 5.10
C LYS A 388 -4.24 -15.88 4.05
N ILE A 389 -3.86 -15.71 2.78
CA ILE A 389 -4.51 -16.34 1.63
C ILE A 389 -3.44 -16.89 0.69
N ARG A 390 -3.77 -17.97 -0.01
CA ARG A 390 -2.91 -18.59 -1.02
C ARG A 390 -3.48 -18.41 -2.41
N PHE A 391 -2.62 -18.38 -3.41
CA PHE A 391 -3.03 -18.47 -4.81
C PHE A 391 -3.93 -19.69 -5.01
N GLY A 392 -5.04 -19.50 -5.74
CA GLY A 392 -6.02 -20.56 -6.02
C GLY A 392 -7.17 -20.65 -5.01
N GLU A 393 -7.04 -20.06 -3.82
CA GLU A 393 -8.12 -20.00 -2.84
C GLU A 393 -9.21 -19.01 -3.27
N PRO A 394 -10.50 -19.29 -2.99
CA PRO A 394 -11.60 -18.43 -3.41
C PRO A 394 -11.58 -17.06 -2.70
N LEU A 395 -11.88 -15.99 -3.44
CA LEU A 395 -12.08 -14.66 -2.85
C LEU A 395 -13.54 -14.41 -2.45
N GLY A 396 -14.47 -14.92 -3.24
CA GLY A 396 -15.88 -14.68 -3.03
C GLY A 396 -16.72 -15.50 -3.99
N MET A 397 -18.02 -15.48 -3.74
CA MET A 397 -19.02 -16.22 -4.50
C MET A 397 -20.19 -15.32 -4.87
N ILE A 398 -20.99 -15.81 -5.80
CA ILE A 398 -22.24 -15.17 -6.22
C ILE A 398 -23.33 -16.16 -5.82
N GLU A 399 -24.26 -15.73 -4.98
CA GLU A 399 -25.27 -16.61 -4.37
C GLU A 399 -26.18 -17.27 -5.42
N THR A 400 -26.35 -16.65 -6.60
CA THR A 400 -27.21 -17.17 -7.68
C THR A 400 -26.66 -18.38 -8.45
N VAL A 401 -25.48 -18.92 -8.13
CA VAL A 401 -25.01 -20.19 -8.72
C VAL A 401 -24.49 -21.15 -7.65
N ALA A 402 -25.29 -21.38 -6.60
CA ALA A 402 -25.20 -22.64 -5.88
C ALA A 402 -25.81 -23.76 -6.77
N CYS A 403 -24.95 -24.41 -7.56
CA CYS A 403 -25.09 -25.81 -7.97
C CYS A 403 -26.40 -26.22 -8.68
N VAL A 404 -26.51 -25.97 -9.99
CA VAL A 404 -27.40 -26.75 -10.88
C VAL A 404 -26.58 -27.69 -11.80
N ASP A 405 -25.29 -27.47 -11.99
CA ASP A 405 -24.47 -28.26 -12.92
C ASP A 405 -23.75 -29.48 -12.30
N SER A 406 -24.27 -30.04 -11.20
CA SER A 406 -23.78 -31.33 -10.66
C SER A 406 -24.73 -32.51 -10.92
N LEU A 407 -25.72 -32.35 -11.79
CA LEU A 407 -26.59 -33.43 -12.27
C LEU A 407 -26.90 -33.26 -13.77
N MET A 408 -25.92 -33.53 -14.64
CA MET A 408 -26.13 -34.17 -15.94
C MET A 408 -24.91 -34.98 -16.35
#